data_AF-A0A2T7TNG1-F1
#
_entry.id   AF-A0A2T7TNG1-F1
#
_cell.length_a   1.000
_cell.length_b   1.000
_cell.length_c   1.000
_cell.angle_alpha   90.00
_cell.angle_beta   90.00
_cell.angle_gamma   90.00
#
_symmetry.space_group_name_H-M   'P 1'
#
loop_
_entity.id
_entity.type
_entity.pdbx_description
1 polymer ?
#
loop_
_entity_poly.entity_id
_entity_poly.type
_entity_poly.pdbx_seq_one_letter_code
_entity_poly.pdbx_strand_id
1 'polypeptide(L)'
;MTELILHRPAISEAAVELAWEQVCRLDDLEECWGEAALVGTVQVALFRLPGDRLHAVGNIDPRTGAAVMARGIIGSRGAAPTVASPLHKEVYDLATGASISGGQGLRTYPVRCVDGVVELFIEVGFRA
;
A
#
# COMPACT_ATOMS: atom_id res chain seq x y z
N MET A 1 -17.04 43.45 -30.36
CA MET A 1 -16.22 42.89 -31.44
C MET A 1 -14.81 42.80 -30.86
N THR A 2 -14.23 41.68 -30.43
CA THR A 2 -14.52 40.25 -30.56
C THR A 2 -13.62 39.54 -29.54
N GLU A 3 -14.13 38.45 -28.96
CA GLU A 3 -13.43 37.30 -28.34
C GLU A 3 -12.60 37.44 -27.06
N LEU A 4 -13.32 37.06 -26.00
CA LEU A 4 -12.90 36.36 -24.80
C LEU A 4 -12.11 35.07 -25.15
N ILE A 5 -10.77 35.12 -25.14
CA ILE A 5 -9.96 33.90 -24.96
C ILE A 5 -9.64 33.80 -23.48
N LEU A 6 -10.49 33.06 -22.74
CA LEU A 6 -10.12 32.52 -21.45
C LEU A 6 -8.93 31.58 -21.68
N HIS A 7 -7.72 32.10 -21.41
CA HIS A 7 -6.54 31.28 -21.18
C HIS A 7 -6.89 30.34 -20.03
N ARG A 8 -7.36 29.13 -20.36
CA ARG A 8 -7.42 28.03 -19.41
C ARG A 8 -5.96 27.61 -19.24
N PRO A 9 -5.29 27.91 -18.12
CA PRO A 9 -3.93 27.43 -17.94
C PRO A 9 -3.99 25.90 -18.06
N ALA A 10 -3.15 25.33 -18.91
CA ALA A 10 -2.93 23.90 -18.93
C ALA A 10 -2.51 23.53 -17.50
N ILE A 11 -3.35 22.78 -16.80
CA ILE A 11 -2.91 22.10 -15.58
C ILE A 11 -1.77 21.22 -16.06
N SER A 12 -0.54 21.60 -15.71
CA SER A 12 0.64 20.77 -15.91
C SER A 12 0.36 19.47 -15.18
N GLU A 13 0.09 18.41 -15.93
CA GLU A 13 -0.04 17.06 -15.43
C GLU A 13 1.31 16.72 -14.80
N ALA A 14 1.40 16.88 -13.48
CA ALA A 14 2.63 16.65 -12.74
C ALA A 14 3.06 15.20 -13.02
N ALA A 15 4.24 15.03 -13.62
CA ALA A 15 4.77 13.71 -13.90
C ALA A 15 4.91 12.96 -12.56
N VAL A 16 4.15 11.88 -12.41
CA VAL A 16 4.25 10.99 -11.25
C VAL A 16 5.41 10.05 -11.53
N GLU A 17 6.46 10.12 -10.72
CA GLU A 17 7.62 9.24 -10.83
C GLU A 17 7.44 8.04 -9.89
N LEU A 18 7.81 6.84 -10.33
CA LEU A 18 7.87 5.66 -9.46
C LEU A 18 9.30 5.50 -8.96
N ALA A 19 9.48 5.47 -7.64
CA ALA A 19 10.77 5.32 -7.02
C ALA A 19 10.70 4.41 -5.80
N TRP A 20 11.87 3.93 -5.35
CA TRP A 20 12.02 3.29 -4.05
C TRP A 20 12.08 4.38 -2.98
N GLU A 21 11.12 4.41 -2.08
CA GLU A 21 11.10 5.33 -0.93
C GLU A 21 11.29 4.56 0.37
N GLN A 22 12.15 5.11 1.23
CA GLN A 22 12.41 4.58 2.57
C GLN A 22 11.23 4.90 3.49
N VAL A 23 10.78 3.91 4.26
CA VAL A 23 9.57 4.03 5.08
C VAL A 23 9.86 3.90 6.57
N CYS A 24 10.58 2.85 6.97
CA CYS A 24 10.93 2.57 8.36
C CYS A 24 12.14 1.65 8.45
N ARG A 25 12.64 1.39 9.66
CA ARG A 25 13.60 0.31 9.90
C ARG A 25 12.86 -1.03 9.94
N LEU A 26 13.54 -2.11 9.56
CA LEU A 26 12.98 -3.46 9.66
C LEU A 26 12.54 -3.80 11.10
N ASP A 27 13.30 -3.34 12.10
CA ASP A 27 13.03 -3.58 13.52
C ASP A 27 11.86 -2.76 14.07
N ASP A 28 11.35 -1.78 13.31
CA ASP A 28 10.10 -1.09 13.64
C ASP A 28 8.87 -1.94 13.26
N LEU A 29 9.07 -3.01 12.46
CA LEU A 29 8.02 -3.96 12.08
C LEU A 29 8.10 -5.21 12.97
N GLU A 30 7.10 -5.36 13.82
CA GLU A 30 6.86 -6.58 14.58
C GLU A 30 6.38 -7.72 13.66
N GLU A 31 6.84 -8.95 13.92
CA GLU A 31 6.42 -10.09 13.10
C GLU A 31 4.91 -10.36 13.22
N CYS A 32 4.27 -10.63 12.10
CA CYS A 32 2.83 -10.88 11.96
C CYS A 32 1.93 -9.73 12.44
N TRP A 33 2.49 -8.53 12.64
CA TRP A 33 1.75 -7.33 12.96
C TRP A 33 1.79 -6.35 11.77
N GLY A 34 0.66 -5.70 11.51
CA GLY A 34 0.56 -4.75 10.41
C GLY A 34 0.78 -3.32 10.88
N GLU A 35 1.61 -2.59 10.15
CA GLU A 35 1.88 -1.17 10.38
C GLU A 35 1.38 -0.32 9.22
N ALA A 36 0.77 0.83 9.54
CA ALA A 36 0.30 1.76 8.53
C ALA A 36 1.39 2.78 8.20
N ALA A 37 1.69 2.96 6.92
CA ALA A 37 2.59 3.96 6.40
C ALA A 37 1.85 4.94 5.47
N LEU A 38 2.26 6.20 5.49
CA LEU A 38 1.84 7.22 4.54
C LEU A 38 3.06 7.66 3.73
N VAL A 39 3.07 7.35 2.43
CA VAL A 39 4.12 7.78 1.50
C VAL A 39 3.51 8.75 0.50
N GLY A 40 3.88 10.03 0.62
CA GLY A 40 3.18 11.11 -0.08
C GLY A 40 1.69 11.15 0.34
N THR A 41 0.80 10.85 -0.60
CA THR A 41 -0.65 10.76 -0.38
C THR A 41 -1.17 9.32 -0.31
N VAL A 42 -0.31 8.33 -0.47
CA VAL A 42 -0.68 6.92 -0.56
C VAL A 42 -0.54 6.24 0.80
N GLN A 43 -1.63 5.59 1.24
CA GLN A 43 -1.65 4.82 2.49
C GLN A 43 -1.38 3.34 2.22
N VAL A 44 -0.40 2.78 2.93
CA VAL A 44 0.09 1.41 2.76
C VAL A 44 0.02 0.69 4.10
N ALA A 45 -0.40 -0.57 4.09
CA ALA A 45 -0.24 -1.50 5.19
C ALA A 45 0.97 -2.39 4.92
N LEU A 46 1.96 -2.30 5.81
CA LEU A 46 3.20 -3.08 5.80
C LEU A 46 3.07 -4.27 6.75
N PHE A 47 3.58 -5.42 6.33
CA PHE A 47 3.62 -6.63 7.15
C PHE A 47 4.99 -7.28 7.04
N ARG A 48 5.54 -7.66 8.19
CA ARG A 48 6.71 -8.54 8.28
C ARG A 48 6.26 -9.93 8.70
N LEU A 49 6.49 -10.93 7.87
CA LEU A 49 6.21 -12.33 8.19
C LEU A 49 7.52 -13.05 8.60
N PRO A 50 7.42 -14.23 9.25
CA PRO A 50 8.59 -14.98 9.69
C PRO A 50 9.62 -15.19 8.58
N GLY A 51 10.89 -15.02 8.94
CA GLY A 51 12.02 -15.03 8.01
C GLY A 51 12.15 -13.73 7.20
N ASP A 52 11.74 -12.59 7.79
CA ASP A 52 11.83 -11.25 7.20
C ASP A 52 11.17 -11.09 5.84
N ARG A 53 10.10 -11.87 5.61
CA ARG A 53 9.32 -11.78 4.38
C ARG A 53 8.38 -10.59 4.46
N LEU A 54 8.69 -9.56 3.70
CA LEU A 54 7.93 -8.32 3.68
C LEU A 54 6.79 -8.37 2.66
N HIS A 55 5.64 -7.84 3.05
CA HIS A 55 4.50 -7.62 2.18
C HIS A 55 3.94 -6.22 2.38
N ALA A 56 3.48 -5.60 1.29
CA ALA A 56 2.90 -4.27 1.31
C ALA A 56 1.65 -4.20 0.43
N VAL A 57 0.56 -3.71 1.00
CA VAL A 57 -0.74 -3.58 0.34
C VAL A 57 -1.38 -2.23 0.64
N GLY A 58 -2.40 -1.82 -0.12
CA GLY A 58 -3.19 -0.63 0.21
C GLY A 58 -3.79 -0.72 1.60
N ASN A 59 -3.75 0.38 2.37
CA ASN A 59 -4.34 0.39 3.72
C ASN A 59 -5.88 0.51 3.72
N ILE A 60 -6.47 0.85 2.57
CA ILE A 60 -7.91 0.98 2.40
C ILE A 60 -8.54 -0.38 2.12
N ASP A 61 -9.49 -0.78 2.96
CA ASP A 61 -10.34 -1.95 2.73
C ASP A 61 -11.23 -1.70 1.49
N PRO A 62 -11.10 -2.49 0.41
CA PRO A 62 -11.85 -2.28 -0.82
C PRO A 62 -13.37 -2.40 -0.66
N ARG A 63 -13.83 -3.16 0.34
CA ARG A 63 -15.26 -3.35 0.59
C ARG A 63 -15.88 -2.17 1.33
N THR A 64 -15.15 -1.55 2.25
CA THR A 64 -15.72 -0.51 3.13
C THR A 64 -15.20 0.90 2.85
N GLY A 65 -14.07 1.03 2.16
CA GLY A 65 -13.36 2.29 2.00
C GLY A 65 -12.63 2.78 3.25
N ALA A 66 -12.61 1.98 4.33
CA ALA A 66 -11.97 2.35 5.58
C ALA A 66 -10.45 2.04 5.56
N ALA A 67 -9.64 2.94 6.11
CA ALA A 67 -8.18 2.78 6.22
C ALA A 67 -7.78 1.86 7.40
N VAL A 68 -8.08 0.57 7.28
CA VAL A 68 -8.00 -0.39 8.39
C VAL A 68 -7.16 -1.63 8.11
N MET A 69 -6.61 -1.80 6.91
CA MET A 69 -5.99 -3.08 6.53
C MET A 69 -4.76 -3.43 7.37
N ALA A 70 -3.97 -2.45 7.82
CA ALA A 70 -2.85 -2.69 8.74
C ALA A 70 -3.29 -3.34 10.07
N ARG A 71 -4.57 -3.20 10.45
CA ARG A 71 -5.10 -3.85 11.67
C ARG A 71 -5.65 -5.25 11.42
N GLY A 72 -5.50 -5.75 10.19
CA GLY A 72 -5.99 -7.06 9.79
C GLY A 72 -5.25 -8.20 10.49
N ILE A 73 -5.90 -9.35 10.59
CA ILE A 73 -5.30 -10.55 11.19
C ILE A 73 -4.55 -11.30 10.09
N ILE A 74 -3.26 -11.56 10.31
CA ILE A 74 -2.46 -12.40 9.43
C ILE A 74 -2.88 -13.86 9.55
N GLY A 75 -2.94 -14.55 8.42
CA GLY A 75 -3.19 -15.97 8.34
C GLY A 75 -2.53 -16.59 7.11
N SER A 76 -3.01 -17.77 6.75
CA SER A 76 -2.59 -18.44 5.52
C SER A 76 -3.74 -19.22 4.88
N ARG A 77 -3.67 -19.38 3.55
CA ARG A 77 -4.46 -20.35 2.80
C ARG A 77 -3.51 -21.30 2.07
N GLY A 78 -3.18 -22.41 2.71
CA GLY A 78 -2.07 -23.25 2.28
C GLY A 78 -0.75 -22.49 2.45
N ALA A 79 0.03 -22.35 1.37
CA ALA A 79 1.29 -21.61 1.39
C ALA A 79 1.12 -20.08 1.21
N ALA A 80 -0.05 -19.63 0.76
CA ALA A 80 -0.31 -18.22 0.49
C ALA A 80 -0.49 -17.44 1.81
N PRO A 81 0.31 -16.40 2.10
CA PRO A 81 0.08 -15.53 3.24
C PRO A 81 -1.16 -14.66 3.00
N THR A 82 -1.99 -14.51 4.03
CA THR A 82 -3.24 -13.75 3.91
C THR A 82 -3.39 -12.71 5.02
N VAL A 83 -4.23 -11.71 4.77
CA VAL A 83 -4.73 -10.77 5.77
C VAL A 83 -6.25 -10.74 5.73
N ALA A 84 -6.88 -10.89 6.89
CA ALA A 84 -8.33 -10.72 7.04
C ALA A 84 -8.66 -9.28 7.46
N SER A 85 -9.53 -8.59 6.69
CA SER A 85 -10.01 -7.25 7.03
C SER A 85 -10.61 -7.23 8.45
N PRO A 86 -10.31 -6.23 9.29
CA PRO A 86 -10.84 -6.15 10.66
C PRO A 86 -12.36 -6.09 10.73
N LEU A 87 -12.99 -5.39 9.77
CA LEU A 87 -14.39 -5.02 9.86
C LEU A 87 -15.31 -6.18 9.53
N HIS A 88 -15.05 -6.83 8.40
CA HIS A 88 -15.96 -7.85 7.91
C HIS A 88 -15.29 -9.12 7.39
N LYS A 89 -14.00 -9.30 7.71
CA LYS A 89 -13.27 -10.55 7.54
C LYS A 89 -13.15 -11.03 6.08
N GLU A 90 -13.25 -10.14 5.10
CA GLU A 90 -12.74 -10.46 3.76
C GLU A 90 -11.27 -10.83 3.87
N VAL A 91 -10.88 -11.91 3.21
CA VAL A 91 -9.52 -12.41 3.25
C VAL A 91 -8.83 -12.05 1.94
N TYR A 92 -7.65 -11.47 2.04
CA TYR A 92 -6.84 -11.08 0.89
C TYR A 92 -5.50 -11.81 0.91
N ASP A 93 -5.04 -12.24 -0.24
CA ASP A 93 -3.69 -12.74 -0.44
C ASP A 93 -2.69 -11.57 -0.37
N LEU A 94 -1.68 -11.65 0.50
CA LEU A 94 -0.71 -10.58 0.70
C LEU A 94 0.35 -10.48 -0.41
N ALA A 95 0.56 -11.54 -1.19
CA ALA A 95 1.52 -11.54 -2.29
C ALA A 95 0.91 -10.93 -3.56
N THR A 96 -0.36 -11.22 -3.82
CA THR A 96 -1.06 -10.85 -5.06
C THR A 96 -2.08 -9.74 -4.87
N GLY A 97 -2.55 -9.51 -3.63
CA GLY A 97 -3.66 -8.62 -3.31
C GLY A 97 -5.03 -9.20 -3.60
N ALA A 98 -5.13 -10.40 -4.17
CA ALA A 98 -6.40 -10.97 -4.60
C ALA A 98 -7.34 -11.22 -3.41
N SER A 99 -8.62 -10.85 -3.57
CA SER A 99 -9.66 -11.26 -2.63
C SER A 99 -9.92 -12.76 -2.78
N ILE A 100 -9.79 -13.48 -1.68
CA ILE A 100 -9.96 -14.94 -1.61
C ILE A 100 -11.45 -15.33 -1.73
N SER A 101 -12.35 -14.46 -1.29
CA SER A 101 -13.81 -14.58 -1.35
C SER A 101 -14.39 -14.04 -2.67
N GLY A 102 -13.54 -13.46 -3.53
CA GLY A 102 -13.95 -12.74 -4.73
C GLY A 102 -14.25 -11.26 -4.48
N GLY A 103 -14.39 -10.49 -5.57
CA GLY A 103 -14.56 -9.04 -5.52
C GLY A 103 -13.26 -8.27 -5.70
N GLN A 104 -13.25 -7.01 -5.28
CA GLN A 104 -12.09 -6.12 -5.47
C GLN A 104 -10.94 -6.52 -4.54
N GLY A 105 -9.76 -6.71 -5.12
CA GLY A 105 -8.52 -6.97 -4.38
C GLY A 105 -7.86 -5.70 -3.86
N LEU A 106 -6.83 -5.90 -3.05
CA LEU A 106 -5.92 -4.86 -2.61
C LEU A 106 -4.90 -4.56 -3.71
N ARG A 107 -4.51 -3.29 -3.83
CA ARG A 107 -3.27 -2.95 -4.54
C ARG A 107 -2.08 -3.47 -3.74
N THR A 108 -1.13 -4.12 -4.40
CA THR A 108 0.17 -4.49 -3.82
C THR A 108 1.23 -3.47 -4.19
N TYR A 109 2.25 -3.34 -3.35
CA TYR A 109 3.43 -2.52 -3.60
C TYR A 109 4.68 -3.40 -3.48
N PRO A 110 5.62 -3.34 -4.44
CA PRO A 110 6.91 -3.98 -4.24
C PRO A 110 7.59 -3.40 -3.00
N VAL A 111 8.06 -4.30 -2.13
CA VAL A 111 8.71 -3.95 -0.86
C VAL A 111 10.02 -4.72 -0.75
N ARG A 112 11.04 -4.08 -0.19
CA ARG A 112 12.33 -4.71 0.08
C ARG A 112 12.96 -4.16 1.37
N CYS A 113 13.95 -4.86 1.88
CA CYS A 113 14.82 -4.37 2.94
C CYS A 113 16.24 -4.22 2.39
N VAL A 114 16.84 -3.03 2.53
CA VAL A 114 18.22 -2.74 2.16
C VAL A 114 18.91 -2.16 3.39
N ASP A 115 19.97 -2.81 3.86
CA ASP A 115 20.74 -2.38 5.04
C ASP A 115 19.89 -2.10 6.30
N GLY A 116 18.84 -2.89 6.50
CA GLY A 116 17.91 -2.76 7.63
C GLY A 116 16.83 -1.69 7.44
N VAL A 117 16.75 -1.06 6.26
CA VAL A 117 15.73 -0.06 5.91
C VAL A 117 14.71 -0.67 4.96
N VAL A 118 13.43 -0.55 5.30
CA VAL A 118 12.31 -0.99 4.47
C VAL A 118 12.01 0.08 3.42
N GLU A 119 11.98 -0.34 2.16
CA GLU A 119 11.69 0.52 1.01
C GLU A 119 10.46 0.02 0.26
N LEU A 120 9.63 0.95 -0.20
CA LEU A 120 8.48 0.70 -1.07
C LEU A 120 8.72 1.27 -2.46
N PHE A 121 8.42 0.49 -3.50
CA PHE A 121 8.36 1.01 -4.87
C PHE A 121 6.99 1.63 -5.12
N ILE A 122 6.92 2.95 -5.12
CA ILE A 122 5.67 3.69 -5.08
C ILE A 122 5.77 5.03 -5.80
N GLU A 123 4.61 5.59 -6.14
CA GLU A 123 4.48 6.88 -6.76
C GLU A 123 4.95 7.99 -5.81
N VAL A 124 5.90 8.78 -6.27
CA VAL A 124 6.46 9.93 -5.56
C VAL A 124 6.10 11.21 -6.30
N GLY A 125 5.55 12.18 -5.56
CA GLY A 125 5.09 13.47 -6.06
C GLY A 125 5.76 14.63 -5.33
N PHE A 126 6.55 15.38 -6.10
CA PHE A 126 7.27 16.66 -5.86
C PHE A 126 7.76 16.97 -4.42
N ARG A 127 9.08 16.84 -4.20
CA ARG A 127 9.79 17.45 -3.07
C ARG A 127 9.89 18.96 -3.32
N ALA A 128 9.31 19.76 -2.43
CA ALA A 128 9.44 21.23 -2.41
C ALA A 128 10.82 21.68 -1.95
#